data_AF-A0A4R3LPJ9-F1
#
_entry.id   AF-A0A4R3LPJ9-F1
#
_cell.length_a   1.000
_cell.length_b   1.000
_cell.length_c   1.000
_cell.angle_alpha   90.00
_cell.angle_beta   90.00
_cell.angle_gamma   90.00
#
_symmetry.space_group_name_H-M   'P 1'
#
loop_
_entity.id
_entity.type
_entity.pdbx_description
1 polymer ?
#
loop_
_entity_poly.entity_id
_entity_poly.type
_entity_poly.pdbx_seq_one_letter_code
_entity_poly.pdbx_strand_id
1 'polypeptide(L)'
;MTASVSRCVLACALALSAGCASVPDRLAGPAVNVSGTFNDWRVRDAVAFRDMDGVLLSFSHLRFDRRAWVDDGQFDLDDLERVSGNEDDYAPRFEVRLDGEGRLLSSRSRYGDYAVAWRPPAARAALQLQAFAADRIAGSLRIDDPAGKAMIDFDLPLMARGPSSRPGASLPEDGGEPGRWLMARSAAVWGGDLDGLLRLMAPAERASATGTVRFDPSDYIEYVPGDIETSGSSFFMLKQRMSTPRIDRILGGSWDGDVAWIDFAGSDGAIAHEAVTGTAVLHRDRRGHWSMVRIDTREPSAQVHADRSNTIDRSAKKKESGGGTGREGIPGSVCFGRNVLVNGRPVEPGCSKSGRDLQGGD
;
A
#
# COMPACT_ATOMS: atom_id res chain seq x y z
N MET A 1 -27.66 -29.91 77.65
CA MET A 1 -27.94 -28.63 76.95
C MET A 1 -26.82 -28.44 75.93
N THR A 2 -26.93 -29.02 74.73
CA THR A 2 -27.56 -28.49 73.49
C THR A 2 -26.72 -27.46 72.72
N ALA A 3 -26.70 -27.64 71.39
CA ALA A 3 -26.09 -26.88 70.29
C ALA A 3 -24.62 -27.23 69.99
N SER A 4 -24.28 -28.02 68.96
CA SER A 4 -24.54 -27.92 67.51
C SER A 4 -23.90 -26.68 66.87
N VAL A 5 -22.74 -26.84 66.23
CA VAL A 5 -22.21 -25.89 65.26
C VAL A 5 -21.90 -26.65 63.97
N SER A 6 -22.70 -26.32 62.96
CA SER A 6 -22.72 -26.87 61.61
C SER A 6 -21.55 -26.41 60.75
N ARG A 7 -21.18 -27.31 59.84
CA ARG A 7 -20.34 -27.14 58.65
C ARG A 7 -20.75 -25.94 57.80
N CYS A 8 -19.77 -25.21 57.25
CA CYS A 8 -19.83 -24.56 55.93
C CYS A 8 -18.42 -24.09 55.52
N VAL A 9 -17.60 -24.99 54.96
CA VAL A 9 -16.41 -24.59 54.18
C VAL A 9 -16.85 -24.57 52.72
N LEU A 10 -17.13 -23.37 52.23
CA LEU A 10 -17.54 -23.11 50.86
C LEU A 10 -16.29 -23.08 49.97
N ALA A 11 -16.24 -23.99 49.01
CA ALA A 11 -15.19 -24.04 47.99
C ALA A 11 -15.39 -22.91 46.97
N CYS A 12 -14.51 -21.91 46.97
CA CYS A 12 -14.39 -20.94 45.88
C CYS A 12 -13.43 -21.48 44.81
N ALA A 13 -13.95 -22.31 43.91
CA ALA A 13 -13.31 -22.60 42.64
C ALA A 13 -13.58 -21.42 41.68
N LEU A 14 -12.68 -20.43 41.66
CA LEU A 14 -12.67 -19.39 40.64
C LEU A 14 -12.21 -20.00 39.31
N ALA A 15 -13.17 -20.31 38.46
CA ALA A 15 -12.95 -20.61 37.06
C ALA A 15 -12.42 -19.35 36.36
N LEU A 16 -11.10 -19.24 36.24
CA LEU A 16 -10.45 -18.40 35.24
C LEU A 16 -10.68 -19.02 33.87
N SER A 17 -11.89 -18.87 33.34
CA SER A 17 -12.12 -19.01 31.91
C SER A 17 -11.45 -17.82 31.23
N ALA A 18 -10.19 -18.01 30.86
CA ALA A 18 -9.51 -17.17 29.89
C ALA A 18 -10.32 -17.24 28.59
N GLY A 19 -11.24 -16.28 28.43
CA GLY A 19 -11.86 -16.00 27.15
C GLY A 19 -10.76 -15.48 26.24
N CYS A 20 -10.16 -16.38 25.46
CA CYS A 20 -9.61 -16.01 24.17
C CYS A 20 -10.78 -15.46 23.37
N ALA A 21 -11.05 -14.16 23.52
CA ALA A 21 -11.87 -13.42 22.58
C ALA A 21 -11.08 -13.48 21.28
N SER A 22 -11.39 -14.47 20.45
CA SER A 22 -11.02 -14.46 19.04
C SER A 22 -11.50 -13.11 18.50
N VAL A 23 -10.54 -12.25 18.17
CA VAL A 23 -10.81 -11.00 17.46
C VAL A 23 -11.74 -11.38 16.31
N PRO A 24 -12.98 -10.86 16.26
CA PRO A 24 -13.91 -11.25 15.23
C PRO A 24 -13.24 -10.95 13.90
N ASP A 25 -13.22 -11.93 13.01
CA ASP A 25 -12.73 -11.86 11.62
C ASP A 25 -13.68 -10.98 10.77
N ARG A 26 -14.12 -9.84 11.33
CA ARG A 26 -15.03 -8.86 10.76
C ARG A 26 -14.37 -8.00 9.67
N LEU A 27 -13.07 -8.16 9.49
CA LEU A 27 -12.32 -7.59 8.38
C LEU A 27 -12.35 -8.49 7.13
N ALA A 28 -12.86 -9.72 7.23
CA ALA A 28 -13.19 -10.50 6.05
C ALA A 28 -14.26 -9.72 5.28
N GLY A 29 -13.91 -9.28 4.06
CA GLY A 29 -14.82 -8.57 3.16
C GLY A 29 -16.13 -9.33 2.91
N PRO A 30 -17.02 -8.81 2.06
CA PRO A 30 -18.31 -9.44 1.76
C PRO A 30 -18.15 -10.95 1.53
N ALA A 31 -19.00 -11.75 2.19
CA ALA A 31 -18.89 -13.21 2.16
C ALA A 31 -18.86 -13.71 0.71
N VAL A 32 -17.80 -14.45 0.38
CA VAL A 32 -17.60 -15.01 -0.96
C VAL A 32 -17.98 -16.48 -0.97
N ASN A 33 -18.95 -16.82 -1.82
CA ASN A 33 -19.36 -18.19 -2.04
C ASN A 33 -18.73 -18.67 -3.34
N VAL A 34 -17.63 -19.41 -3.24
CA VAL A 34 -16.98 -20.05 -4.38
C VAL A 34 -16.63 -21.49 -4.06
N SER A 35 -16.81 -22.37 -5.04
CA SER A 35 -16.40 -23.76 -4.94
C SER A 35 -15.99 -24.30 -6.30
N GLY A 36 -15.21 -25.37 -6.30
CA GLY A 36 -14.77 -26.01 -7.53
C GLY A 36 -13.26 -26.15 -7.65
N THR A 37 -12.82 -26.49 -8.86
CA THR A 37 -11.43 -26.76 -9.18
C THR A 37 -11.00 -26.11 -10.50
N PHE A 38 -9.71 -25.83 -10.61
CA PHE A 38 -9.03 -25.50 -11.86
C PHE A 38 -7.72 -26.27 -11.92
N ASN A 39 -7.42 -26.99 -13.01
CA ASN A 39 -6.20 -27.79 -13.17
C ASN A 39 -5.81 -28.57 -11.90
N ASP A 40 -6.78 -29.30 -11.36
CA ASP A 40 -6.68 -30.16 -10.18
C ASP A 40 -6.47 -29.46 -8.82
N TRP A 41 -6.30 -28.13 -8.79
CA TRP A 41 -6.31 -27.38 -7.53
C TRP A 41 -7.70 -26.84 -7.18
N ARG A 42 -7.97 -26.75 -5.88
CA ARG A 42 -9.25 -26.28 -5.34
C ARG A 42 -9.27 -24.75 -5.28
N VAL A 43 -10.31 -24.13 -5.83
CA VAL A 43 -10.53 -22.68 -5.68
C VAL A 43 -10.82 -22.38 -4.22
N ARG A 44 -10.02 -21.49 -3.61
CA ARG A 44 -10.16 -21.09 -2.20
C ARG A 44 -10.82 -19.74 -2.04
N ASP A 45 -10.68 -18.86 -3.01
CA ASP A 45 -11.27 -17.53 -3.02
C ASP A 45 -11.44 -17.02 -4.45
N ALA A 46 -12.30 -16.02 -4.62
CA ALA A 46 -12.59 -15.41 -5.91
C ALA A 46 -13.03 -13.95 -5.80
N VAL A 47 -12.83 -13.21 -6.89
CA VAL A 47 -13.18 -11.80 -7.01
C VAL A 47 -13.85 -11.55 -8.35
N ALA A 48 -14.87 -10.70 -8.34
CA ALA A 48 -15.40 -10.09 -9.54
C ALA A 48 -15.10 -8.60 -9.51
N PHE A 49 -14.43 -8.10 -10.53
CA PHE A 49 -14.01 -6.71 -10.67
C PHE A 49 -14.51 -6.13 -11.99
N ARG A 50 -15.19 -5.00 -11.95
CA ARG A 50 -15.64 -4.25 -13.12
C ARG A 50 -14.60 -3.19 -13.48
N ASP A 51 -14.13 -3.24 -14.72
CA ASP A 51 -13.26 -2.23 -15.33
C ASP A 51 -13.88 -1.65 -16.60
N MET A 52 -13.08 -0.92 -17.39
CA MET A 52 -13.55 -0.32 -18.65
C MET A 52 -13.74 -1.35 -19.77
N ASP A 53 -13.08 -2.51 -19.68
CA ASP A 53 -13.11 -3.57 -20.69
C ASP A 53 -14.21 -4.61 -20.40
N GLY A 54 -14.81 -4.56 -19.21
CA GLY A 54 -15.96 -5.37 -18.81
C GLY A 54 -15.83 -5.86 -17.36
N VAL A 55 -15.95 -7.18 -17.17
CA VAL A 55 -15.81 -7.81 -15.86
C VAL A 55 -14.68 -8.83 -15.87
N LEU A 56 -13.73 -8.67 -14.94
CA LEU A 56 -12.70 -9.63 -14.62
C LEU A 56 -13.17 -10.51 -13.45
N LEU A 57 -13.27 -11.81 -13.68
CA LEU A 57 -13.36 -12.81 -12.61
C LEU A 57 -11.96 -13.37 -12.36
N SER A 58 -11.51 -13.34 -11.11
CA SER A 58 -10.23 -13.91 -10.69
C SER A 58 -10.47 -14.98 -9.64
N PHE A 59 -10.04 -16.20 -9.90
CA PHE A 59 -10.16 -17.36 -9.02
C PHE A 59 -8.77 -17.75 -8.53
N SER A 60 -8.59 -17.92 -7.22
CA SER A 60 -7.28 -18.18 -6.61
C SER A 60 -7.24 -19.50 -5.86
N HIS A 61 -6.08 -20.16 -5.89
CA HIS A 61 -5.78 -21.31 -5.04
C HIS A 61 -5.54 -20.91 -3.58
N LEU A 62 -5.25 -19.65 -3.31
CA LEU A 62 -5.13 -19.10 -1.95
C LEU A 62 -6.20 -18.02 -1.72
N ARG A 63 -6.26 -17.45 -0.51
CA ARG A 63 -7.20 -16.38 -0.19
C ARG A 63 -6.62 -15.04 -0.58
N PHE A 64 -7.44 -14.15 -1.13
CA PHE A 64 -6.99 -12.78 -1.34
C PHE A 64 -6.83 -12.05 -0.01
N ASP A 65 -5.85 -11.16 0.08
CA ASP A 65 -5.67 -10.31 1.26
C ASP A 65 -6.65 -9.13 1.21
N ARG A 66 -7.92 -9.42 1.52
CA ARG A 66 -9.01 -8.43 1.53
C ARG A 66 -8.80 -7.33 2.56
N ARG A 67 -7.96 -7.57 3.57
CA ARG A 67 -7.57 -6.54 4.53
C ARG A 67 -6.64 -5.53 3.86
N ALA A 68 -5.68 -5.99 3.06
CA ALA A 68 -4.80 -5.08 2.33
C ALA A 68 -5.54 -4.17 1.33
N TRP A 69 -6.70 -4.58 0.82
CA TRP A 69 -7.53 -3.82 -0.13
C TRP A 69 -8.28 -2.62 0.48
N VAL A 70 -8.46 -2.61 1.80
CA VAL A 70 -9.10 -1.46 2.48
C VAL A 70 -8.06 -0.50 3.03
N ASP A 71 -6.80 -0.94 3.10
CA ASP A 71 -5.77 -0.21 3.83
C ASP A 71 -5.43 1.14 3.20
N ASP A 72 -5.38 1.23 1.87
CA ASP A 72 -5.18 2.50 1.17
C ASP A 72 -6.52 3.18 0.83
N GLY A 73 -7.66 2.54 1.14
CA GLY A 73 -9.01 3.03 0.85
C GLY A 73 -9.36 3.09 -0.63
N GLN A 74 -8.60 2.44 -1.51
CA GLN A 74 -8.97 2.27 -2.92
C GLN A 74 -8.87 0.80 -3.28
N PHE A 75 -9.84 0.33 -4.06
CA PHE A 75 -9.75 -0.97 -4.69
C PHE A 75 -9.24 -0.82 -6.12
N ASP A 76 -8.15 -1.50 -6.45
CA ASP A 76 -7.58 -1.53 -7.80
C ASP A 76 -7.12 -2.93 -8.23
N LEU A 77 -6.29 -3.00 -9.29
CA LEU A 77 -5.82 -4.29 -9.83
C LEU A 77 -4.61 -4.82 -9.06
N ASP A 78 -3.82 -3.96 -8.42
CA ASP A 78 -2.64 -4.37 -7.66
C ASP A 78 -3.08 -5.10 -6.38
N ASP A 79 -4.25 -4.74 -5.86
CA ASP A 79 -4.94 -5.49 -4.81
C ASP A 79 -5.18 -6.96 -5.16
N LEU A 80 -5.47 -7.28 -6.43
CA LEU A 80 -5.69 -8.66 -6.86
C LEU A 80 -4.40 -9.49 -6.81
N GLU A 81 -3.23 -8.84 -6.76
CA GLU A 81 -1.93 -9.50 -6.60
C GLU A 81 -1.67 -9.89 -5.14
N ARG A 82 -2.37 -9.25 -4.19
CA ARG A 82 -2.17 -9.48 -2.75
C ARG A 82 -2.94 -10.71 -2.30
N VAL A 83 -2.21 -11.77 -1.99
CA VAL A 83 -2.74 -13.08 -1.63
C VAL A 83 -2.16 -13.52 -0.29
N SER A 84 -3.01 -13.85 0.67
CA SER A 84 -2.59 -14.25 2.02
C SER A 84 -1.84 -15.58 2.00
N GLY A 85 -0.67 -15.61 2.64
CA GLY A 85 0.18 -16.80 2.71
C GLY A 85 0.92 -17.12 1.41
N ASN A 86 1.04 -16.14 0.50
CA ASN A 86 1.78 -16.28 -0.76
C ASN A 86 3.25 -15.83 -0.60
N GLU A 87 4.00 -16.45 0.32
CA GLU A 87 5.39 -16.06 0.63
C GLU A 87 6.34 -16.21 -0.57
N ASP A 88 6.05 -17.17 -1.47
CA ASP A 88 6.87 -17.48 -2.65
C ASP A 88 6.42 -16.74 -3.93
N ASP A 89 5.44 -15.84 -3.82
CA ASP A 89 4.81 -15.14 -4.95
C ASP A 89 4.41 -16.06 -6.12
N TYR A 90 3.85 -17.22 -5.82
CA TYR A 90 3.55 -18.25 -6.82
C TYR A 90 2.11 -18.78 -6.76
N ALA A 91 1.22 -18.12 -6.01
CA ALA A 91 -0.18 -18.53 -5.92
C ALA A 91 -0.83 -18.55 -7.32
N PRO A 92 -1.21 -19.73 -7.85
CA PRO A 92 -1.83 -19.80 -9.15
C PRO A 92 -3.20 -19.15 -9.11
N ARG A 93 -3.46 -18.30 -10.11
CA ARG A 93 -4.74 -17.66 -10.36
C ARG A 93 -5.25 -18.04 -11.74
N PHE A 94 -6.55 -18.15 -11.84
CA PHE A 94 -7.26 -18.31 -13.09
C PHE A 94 -8.17 -17.11 -13.30
N GLU A 95 -7.96 -16.41 -14.41
CA GLU A 95 -8.64 -15.15 -14.71
C GLU A 95 -9.50 -15.29 -15.95
N VAL A 96 -10.68 -14.66 -15.91
CA VAL A 96 -11.71 -14.74 -16.94
C VAL A 96 -12.25 -13.34 -17.20
N ARG A 97 -12.29 -12.92 -18.47
CA ARG A 97 -12.88 -11.65 -18.89
C ARG A 97 -14.25 -11.86 -19.49
N LEU A 98 -15.20 -11.04 -19.07
CA LEU A 98 -16.55 -10.94 -19.59
C LEU A 98 -16.78 -9.56 -20.20
N ASP A 99 -17.63 -9.45 -21.21
CA ASP A 99 -18.10 -8.16 -21.72
C ASP A 99 -19.17 -7.51 -20.82
N GLY A 100 -19.69 -6.36 -21.25
CA GLY A 100 -20.74 -5.61 -20.55
C GLY A 100 -22.09 -6.33 -20.48
N GLU A 101 -22.26 -7.43 -21.22
CA GLU A 101 -23.44 -8.30 -21.24
C GLU A 101 -23.19 -9.65 -20.54
N GLY A 102 -22.00 -9.85 -19.94
CA GLY A 102 -21.63 -11.06 -19.21
C GLY A 102 -21.20 -12.22 -20.09
N ARG A 103 -20.89 -11.99 -21.38
CA ARG A 103 -20.39 -13.03 -22.28
C ARG A 103 -18.91 -13.24 -22.08
N LEU A 104 -18.50 -14.51 -22.07
CA LEU A 104 -17.10 -14.90 -21.94
C LEU A 104 -16.27 -14.41 -23.15
N LEU A 105 -15.30 -13.53 -22.90
CA LEU A 105 -14.39 -12.97 -23.91
C LEU A 105 -13.06 -13.71 -23.97
N SER A 106 -12.45 -13.98 -22.83
CA SER A 106 -11.15 -14.64 -22.77
C SER A 106 -10.85 -15.19 -21.38
N SER A 107 -9.82 -16.04 -21.30
CA SER A 107 -9.28 -16.53 -20.03
C SER A 107 -7.77 -16.67 -20.07
N ARG A 108 -7.12 -16.65 -18.89
CA ARG A 108 -5.70 -16.95 -18.73
C ARG A 108 -5.39 -17.55 -17.36
N SER A 109 -4.25 -18.20 -17.27
CA SER A 109 -3.64 -18.58 -15.98
C SER A 109 -2.53 -17.59 -15.63
N ARG A 110 -2.34 -17.35 -14.34
CA ARG A 110 -1.29 -16.49 -13.80
C ARG A 110 -0.61 -17.14 -12.59
N TYR A 111 0.70 -16.98 -12.47
CA TYR A 111 1.55 -17.57 -11.44
C TYR A 111 2.50 -16.46 -10.94
N GLY A 112 2.12 -15.77 -9.86
CA GLY A 112 2.79 -14.52 -9.47
C GLY A 112 2.76 -13.47 -10.57
N ASP A 113 3.92 -12.90 -10.86
CA ASP A 113 4.15 -11.98 -11.98
C ASP A 113 4.08 -12.64 -13.37
N TYR A 114 4.18 -13.96 -13.45
CA TYR A 114 4.12 -14.67 -14.72
C TYR A 114 2.66 -14.89 -15.17
N ALA A 115 2.21 -14.10 -16.14
CA ALA A 115 0.90 -14.26 -16.77
C ALA A 115 1.01 -14.93 -18.15
N VAL A 116 0.23 -15.99 -18.37
CA VAL A 116 0.02 -16.54 -19.71
C VAL A 116 -0.79 -15.55 -20.54
N ALA A 117 -0.55 -15.48 -21.86
CA ALA A 117 -1.33 -14.65 -22.76
C ALA A 117 -2.84 -14.96 -22.66
N TRP A 118 -3.68 -13.93 -22.80
CA TRP A 118 -5.13 -14.09 -22.90
C TRP A 118 -5.49 -14.99 -24.08
N ARG A 119 -6.38 -15.95 -23.84
CA ARG A 119 -6.87 -16.86 -24.87
C ARG A 119 -8.35 -16.64 -25.09
N PRO A 120 -8.84 -16.67 -26.34
CA PRO A 120 -10.27 -16.63 -26.61
C PRO A 120 -10.96 -17.84 -25.95
N PRO A 121 -12.30 -17.81 -25.80
CA PRO A 121 -13.04 -18.88 -25.15
C PRO A 121 -12.82 -20.17 -25.93
N ALA A 122 -12.48 -21.26 -25.25
CA ALA A 122 -12.40 -22.56 -25.89
C ALA A 122 -13.77 -22.97 -26.43
N ALA A 123 -13.80 -23.81 -27.48
CA ALA A 123 -15.05 -24.32 -28.04
C ALA A 123 -15.92 -25.08 -27.01
N ARG A 124 -15.30 -25.58 -25.94
CA ARG A 124 -15.95 -26.28 -24.81
C ARG A 124 -16.01 -25.45 -23.53
N ALA A 125 -15.75 -24.14 -23.61
CA ALA A 125 -15.96 -23.25 -22.48
C ALA A 125 -17.46 -22.90 -22.38
N ALA A 126 -18.05 -23.19 -21.23
CA ALA A 126 -19.44 -22.87 -20.93
C ALA A 126 -19.48 -22.02 -19.65
N LEU A 127 -19.88 -20.76 -19.80
CA LEU A 127 -20.25 -19.87 -18.70
C LEU A 127 -21.76 -19.77 -18.65
N GLN A 128 -22.35 -20.08 -17.50
CA GLN A 128 -23.77 -19.92 -17.25
C GLN A 128 -23.96 -18.98 -16.07
N LEU A 129 -24.44 -17.76 -16.34
CA LEU A 129 -24.72 -16.78 -15.29
C LEU A 129 -26.15 -16.96 -14.78
N GLN A 130 -26.32 -17.06 -13.46
CA GLN A 130 -27.62 -16.97 -12.81
C GLN A 130 -27.94 -15.53 -12.37
N ALA A 131 -26.91 -14.70 -12.15
CA ALA A 131 -27.06 -13.27 -11.86
C ALA A 131 -25.91 -12.48 -12.49
N PHE A 132 -26.25 -11.32 -13.08
CA PHE A 132 -25.28 -10.34 -13.59
C PHE A 132 -25.84 -8.93 -13.32
N ALA A 133 -25.66 -8.47 -12.08
CA ALA A 133 -26.21 -7.22 -11.56
C ALA A 133 -25.12 -6.14 -11.40
N ALA A 134 -25.50 -4.97 -10.91
CA ALA A 134 -24.57 -3.86 -10.69
C ALA A 134 -23.52 -4.18 -9.60
N ASP A 135 -23.92 -4.94 -8.57
CA ASP A 135 -23.19 -5.19 -7.32
C ASP A 135 -22.93 -6.68 -7.06
N ARG A 136 -23.39 -7.58 -7.94
CA ARG A 136 -23.31 -9.03 -7.76
C ARG A 136 -23.21 -9.77 -9.09
N ILE A 137 -22.41 -10.82 -9.12
CA ILE A 137 -22.38 -11.81 -10.20
C ILE A 137 -22.39 -13.23 -9.63
N ALA A 138 -23.26 -14.08 -10.17
CA ALA A 138 -23.33 -15.48 -9.79
C ALA A 138 -23.45 -16.36 -11.02
N GLY A 139 -22.76 -17.50 -11.01
CA GLY A 139 -22.70 -18.38 -12.17
C GLY A 139 -22.01 -19.70 -11.90
N SER A 140 -21.92 -20.48 -12.98
CA SER A 140 -21.03 -21.62 -13.09
C SER A 140 -20.16 -21.49 -14.34
N LEU A 141 -18.90 -21.90 -14.21
CA LEU A 141 -17.91 -21.92 -15.27
C LEU A 141 -17.39 -23.35 -15.45
N ARG A 142 -17.47 -23.83 -16.68
CA ARG A 142 -16.94 -25.12 -17.11
C ARG A 142 -16.00 -24.90 -18.28
N ILE A 143 -14.77 -25.39 -18.18
CA ILE A 143 -13.78 -25.38 -19.25
C ILE A 143 -13.19 -26.79 -19.32
N ASP A 144 -13.16 -27.36 -20.52
CA ASP A 144 -12.49 -28.63 -20.79
C ASP A 144 -11.74 -28.52 -22.11
N ASP A 145 -10.49 -28.09 -22.03
CA ASP A 145 -9.58 -28.00 -23.17
C ASP A 145 -8.16 -28.49 -22.79
N PRO A 146 -7.25 -28.69 -23.77
CA PRO A 146 -5.90 -29.18 -23.47
C PRO A 146 -5.05 -28.26 -22.58
N ALA A 147 -5.47 -27.00 -22.47
CA ALA A 147 -4.75 -25.92 -21.82
C ALA A 147 -5.30 -25.62 -20.40
N GLY A 148 -6.46 -26.17 -20.06
CA GLY A 148 -6.95 -26.25 -18.70
C GLY A 148 -8.32 -26.91 -18.55
N LYS A 149 -8.59 -27.35 -17.31
CA LYS A 149 -9.87 -27.88 -16.88
C LYS A 149 -10.40 -27.07 -15.71
N ALA A 150 -11.56 -26.45 -15.87
CA ALA A 150 -12.22 -25.65 -14.86
C ALA A 150 -13.62 -26.20 -14.56
N MET A 151 -13.95 -26.31 -13.28
CA MET A 151 -15.29 -26.63 -12.81
C MET A 151 -15.56 -25.77 -11.58
N ILE A 152 -16.17 -24.60 -11.77
CA ILE A 152 -16.27 -23.57 -10.73
C ILE A 152 -17.72 -23.09 -10.62
N ASP A 153 -18.25 -23.03 -9.41
CA ASP A 153 -19.53 -22.41 -9.09
C ASP A 153 -19.25 -21.22 -8.17
N PHE A 154 -19.84 -20.05 -8.47
CA PHE A 154 -19.51 -18.80 -7.79
C PHE A 154 -20.72 -17.89 -7.59
N ASP A 155 -20.68 -17.13 -6.50
CA ASP A 155 -21.59 -16.02 -6.18
C ASP A 155 -20.77 -14.95 -5.46
N LEU A 156 -20.48 -13.88 -6.19
CA LEU A 156 -19.46 -12.89 -5.86
C LEU A 156 -20.09 -11.49 -5.83
N PRO A 157 -19.70 -10.64 -4.87
CA PRO A 157 -19.91 -9.21 -4.99
C PRO A 157 -19.11 -8.68 -6.18
N LEU A 158 -19.72 -7.79 -6.96
CA LEU A 158 -19.07 -7.15 -8.09
C LEU A 158 -18.46 -5.83 -7.64
N MET A 159 -17.14 -5.83 -7.50
CA MET A 159 -16.36 -4.67 -7.07
C MET A 159 -16.05 -3.79 -8.28
N ALA A 160 -15.79 -2.50 -8.04
CA ALA A 160 -15.38 -1.55 -9.07
C ALA A 160 -14.13 -0.81 -8.61
N ARG A 161 -13.35 -0.29 -9.57
CA ARG A 161 -12.19 0.55 -9.24
C ARG A 161 -12.66 1.79 -8.49
N GLY A 162 -11.93 2.16 -7.45
CA GLY A 162 -12.12 3.44 -6.76
C GLY A 162 -12.27 3.29 -5.26
N PRO A 163 -12.93 4.26 -4.59
CA PRO A 163 -13.00 4.30 -3.14
C PRO A 163 -13.57 3.01 -2.54
N SER A 164 -12.84 2.45 -1.59
CA SER A 164 -13.24 1.29 -0.81
C SER A 164 -13.67 1.74 0.58
N SER A 165 -14.82 1.26 1.06
CA SER A 165 -15.29 1.56 2.41
C SER A 165 -14.40 0.86 3.43
N ARG A 166 -13.74 1.63 4.30
CA ARG A 166 -12.99 1.07 5.42
C ARG A 166 -13.94 0.66 6.55
N PRO A 167 -13.62 -0.42 7.28
CA PRO A 167 -14.44 -0.87 8.39
C PRO A 167 -14.36 0.11 9.57
N GLY A 168 -15.33 -0.05 10.48
CA GLY A 168 -15.39 0.65 11.75
C GLY A 168 -16.00 2.05 11.70
N ALA A 169 -15.72 2.86 12.73
CA ALA A 169 -16.30 4.19 12.87
C ALA A 169 -15.40 5.26 12.26
N SER A 170 -15.99 6.29 11.65
CA SER A 170 -15.25 7.45 11.17
C SER A 170 -14.52 8.15 12.31
N LEU A 171 -13.29 8.56 12.05
CA LEU A 171 -12.52 9.38 12.98
C LEU A 171 -12.97 10.84 12.93
N PRO A 172 -12.72 11.63 13.99
CA PRO A 172 -12.87 13.08 13.93
C PRO A 172 -11.96 13.71 12.85
N GLU A 173 -12.22 14.96 12.47
CA GLU A 173 -11.44 15.67 11.43
C GLU A 173 -9.94 15.76 11.75
N ASP A 174 -9.56 15.83 13.03
CA ASP A 174 -8.16 15.82 13.47
C ASP A 174 -7.54 14.41 13.54
N GLY A 175 -8.30 13.38 13.14
CA GLY A 175 -7.96 11.97 13.25
C GLY A 175 -7.97 11.42 14.69
N GLY A 176 -8.43 12.20 15.67
CA GLY A 176 -8.45 11.80 17.08
C GLY A 176 -7.06 11.47 17.65
N GLU A 177 -7.00 10.51 18.57
CA GLU A 177 -5.74 10.03 19.15
C GLU A 177 -4.74 9.51 18.09
N PRO A 178 -5.14 8.61 17.15
CA PRO A 178 -4.20 8.10 16.14
C PRO A 178 -3.70 9.18 15.16
N GLY A 179 -4.57 10.12 14.76
CA GLY A 179 -4.17 11.25 13.90
C GLY A 179 -3.13 12.16 14.57
N ARG A 180 -3.35 12.50 15.85
CA ARG A 180 -2.36 13.29 16.63
C ARG A 180 -1.03 12.57 16.81
N TRP A 181 -1.06 11.24 17.02
CA TRP A 181 0.18 10.45 17.09
C TRP A 181 0.93 10.50 15.75
N LEU A 182 0.23 10.35 14.63
CA LEU A 182 0.84 10.40 13.28
C LEU A 182 1.48 11.76 12.99
N MET A 183 0.77 12.85 13.30
CA MET A 183 1.28 14.22 13.17
C MET A 183 2.53 14.44 14.04
N ALA A 184 2.51 13.99 15.30
CA ALA A 184 3.66 14.11 16.20
C ALA A 184 4.87 13.32 15.69
N ARG A 185 4.64 12.11 15.13
CA ARG A 185 5.70 11.30 14.55
C ARG A 185 6.32 11.96 13.33
N SER A 186 5.50 12.45 12.39
CA SER A 186 6.00 13.18 11.22
C SER A 186 6.79 14.43 11.64
N ALA A 187 6.27 15.21 12.59
CA ALA A 187 6.97 16.38 13.12
C ALA A 187 8.34 16.04 13.74
N ALA A 188 8.44 14.93 14.49
CA ALA A 188 9.71 14.49 15.08
C ALA A 188 10.73 14.08 14.00
N VAL A 189 10.30 13.34 12.97
CA VAL A 189 11.15 12.91 11.84
C VAL A 189 11.70 14.13 11.08
N TRP A 190 10.83 15.07 10.71
CA TRP A 190 11.21 16.24 9.92
C TRP A 190 11.94 17.30 10.75
N GLY A 191 11.62 17.41 12.04
CA GLY A 191 12.33 18.26 13.00
C GLY A 191 13.70 17.74 13.41
N GLY A 192 14.03 16.47 13.13
CA GLY A 192 15.27 15.85 13.62
C GLY A 192 15.24 15.53 15.11
N ASP A 193 14.06 15.46 15.73
CA ASP A 193 13.87 15.17 17.15
C ASP A 193 13.88 13.65 17.40
N LEU A 194 15.08 13.09 17.53
CA LEU A 194 15.25 11.66 17.77
C LEU A 194 14.60 11.20 19.08
N ASP A 195 14.75 11.97 20.17
CA ASP A 195 14.17 11.60 21.46
C ASP A 195 12.65 11.60 21.42
N GLY A 196 12.05 12.60 20.76
CA GLY A 196 10.62 12.65 20.50
C GLY A 196 10.15 11.47 19.66
N LEU A 197 10.88 11.12 18.60
CA LEU A 197 10.57 9.97 17.77
C LEU A 197 10.63 8.65 18.55
N LEU A 198 11.69 8.42 19.32
CA LEU A 198 11.85 7.19 20.12
C LEU A 198 10.71 7.03 21.14
N ARG A 199 10.20 8.12 21.74
CA ARG A 199 9.05 8.06 22.65
C ARG A 199 7.76 7.62 21.98
N LEU A 200 7.61 7.89 20.68
CA LEU A 200 6.43 7.52 19.88
C LEU A 200 6.52 6.10 19.33
N MET A 201 7.71 5.49 19.32
CA MET A 201 7.95 4.16 18.79
C MET A 201 7.60 3.05 19.80
N ALA A 202 7.03 1.96 19.27
CA ALA A 202 6.84 0.75 20.06
C ALA A 202 8.19 0.21 20.57
N PRO A 203 8.25 -0.48 21.72
CA PRO A 203 9.52 -1.00 22.26
C PRO A 203 10.33 -1.85 21.28
N ALA A 204 9.67 -2.68 20.46
CA ALA A 204 10.32 -3.48 19.43
C ALA A 204 10.94 -2.62 18.33
N GLU A 205 10.23 -1.58 17.90
CA GLU A 205 10.69 -0.63 16.88
C GLU A 205 11.87 0.21 17.40
N ARG A 206 11.81 0.61 18.68
CA ARG A 206 12.93 1.28 19.37
C ARG A 206 14.17 0.42 19.42
N ALA A 207 14.04 -0.87 19.71
CA ALA A 207 15.20 -1.77 19.76
C ALA A 207 15.92 -1.87 18.40
N SER A 208 15.18 -1.75 17.28
CA SER A 208 15.77 -1.64 15.94
C SER A 208 16.37 -0.26 15.63
N ALA A 209 15.87 0.79 16.28
CA ALA A 209 16.40 2.16 16.17
C ALA A 209 17.68 2.38 16.98
N THR A 210 17.80 1.70 18.13
CA THR A 210 18.91 1.82 19.08
C THR A 210 19.85 0.61 19.06
N GLY A 211 19.66 -0.31 18.11
CA GLY A 211 20.50 -1.49 17.94
C GLY A 211 21.74 -1.16 17.12
N THR A 212 22.91 -1.59 17.59
CA THR A 212 24.17 -1.65 16.80
C THR A 212 23.90 -2.28 15.43
N VAL A 213 23.85 -1.47 14.38
CA VAL A 213 23.90 -1.98 13.01
C VAL A 213 25.36 -2.37 12.77
N ARG A 214 25.65 -3.67 12.70
CA ARG A 214 26.94 -4.17 12.22
C ARG A 214 27.03 -3.85 10.72
N PHE A 215 27.76 -2.80 10.39
CA PHE A 215 28.08 -2.45 9.00
C PHE A 215 29.30 -3.25 8.50
N ASP A 216 30.20 -3.64 9.41
CA ASP A 216 31.35 -4.55 9.21
C ASP A 216 31.65 -5.32 10.53
N PRO A 217 32.33 -6.49 10.52
CA PRO A 217 32.62 -7.26 11.74
C PRO A 217 33.45 -6.54 12.81
N SER A 218 34.16 -5.46 12.45
CA SER A 218 35.02 -4.68 13.36
C SER A 218 34.41 -3.39 13.89
N ASP A 219 33.29 -2.93 13.33
CA ASP A 219 32.75 -1.59 13.64
C ASP A 219 31.42 -1.69 14.39
N TYR A 220 31.41 -1.12 15.60
CA TYR A 220 30.23 -1.01 16.44
C TYR A 220 29.80 0.45 16.49
N ILE A 221 28.56 0.72 16.10
CA ILE A 221 27.93 2.02 16.32
C ILE A 221 27.05 1.90 17.57
N GLU A 222 27.54 2.41 18.69
CA GLU A 222 26.80 2.46 19.95
C GLU A 222 25.94 3.72 20.00
N TYR A 223 24.66 3.57 20.37
CA TYR A 223 23.77 4.72 20.55
C TYR A 223 24.16 5.51 21.81
N VAL A 224 24.52 6.78 21.64
CA VAL A 224 24.70 7.72 22.75
C VAL A 224 23.59 8.77 22.67
N PRO A 225 22.67 8.83 23.66
CA PRO A 225 21.65 9.87 23.71
C PRO A 225 22.26 11.27 23.57
N GLY A 226 21.75 12.08 22.63
CA GLY A 226 22.20 13.46 22.41
C GLY A 226 23.35 13.65 21.42
N ASP A 227 23.92 12.58 20.83
CA ASP A 227 24.97 12.70 19.80
C ASP A 227 24.50 12.10 18.47
N ILE A 228 23.88 12.95 17.64
CA ILE A 228 23.34 12.55 16.32
C ILE A 228 24.48 12.17 15.34
N GLU A 229 25.66 12.78 15.50
CA GLU A 229 26.76 12.67 14.53
C GLU A 229 27.59 11.39 14.72
N THR A 230 27.78 10.94 15.97
CA THR A 230 28.63 9.78 16.27
C THR A 230 27.88 8.44 16.28
N SER A 231 26.56 8.43 16.48
CA SER A 231 25.85 7.23 16.96
C SER A 231 24.95 6.49 15.95
N GLY A 232 25.13 6.68 14.64
CA GLY A 232 24.31 6.03 13.60
C GLY A 232 22.85 6.48 13.56
N SER A 233 22.44 7.27 14.54
CA SER A 233 21.23 8.07 14.63
C SER A 233 21.00 8.96 13.41
N SER A 234 22.06 9.52 12.81
CA SER A 234 21.95 10.27 11.56
C SER A 234 21.39 9.39 10.43
N PHE A 235 21.89 8.16 10.31
CA PHE A 235 21.41 7.21 9.31
C PHE A 235 20.00 6.71 9.63
N PHE A 236 19.71 6.44 10.91
CA PHE A 236 18.37 6.10 11.35
C PHE A 236 17.36 7.21 11.02
N MET A 237 17.66 8.47 11.37
CA MET A 237 16.80 9.61 11.06
C MET A 237 16.67 9.86 9.56
N LEU A 238 17.74 9.69 8.80
CA LEU A 238 17.69 9.73 7.34
C LEU A 238 16.74 8.66 6.80
N LYS A 239 16.84 7.41 7.26
CA LYS A 239 15.93 6.33 6.87
C LYS A 239 14.48 6.69 7.19
N GLN A 240 14.21 7.24 8.37
CA GLN A 240 12.87 7.67 8.77
C GLN A 240 12.33 8.79 7.87
N ARG A 241 13.17 9.77 7.48
CA ARG A 241 12.79 10.83 6.52
C ARG A 241 12.49 10.29 5.14
N MET A 242 13.26 9.31 4.68
CA MET A 242 13.04 8.66 3.37
C MET A 242 11.76 7.82 3.34
N SER A 243 11.26 7.35 4.49
CA SER A 243 10.07 6.50 4.59
C SER A 243 8.83 7.19 5.15
N THR A 244 8.93 8.45 5.60
CA THR A 244 7.83 9.16 6.26
C THR A 244 7.59 10.50 5.58
N PRO A 245 6.46 10.70 4.89
CA PRO A 245 6.13 12.00 4.31
C PRO A 245 6.02 13.06 5.41
N ARG A 246 6.19 14.32 5.01
CA ARG A 246 5.88 15.45 5.88
C ARG A 246 4.37 15.63 5.88
N ILE A 247 3.73 15.44 7.02
CA ILE A 247 2.28 15.48 7.13
C ILE A 247 1.86 16.86 7.65
N ASP A 248 1.14 17.60 6.82
CA ASP A 248 0.70 18.95 7.14
C ASP A 248 -0.69 18.96 7.79
N ARG A 249 -1.56 18.03 7.41
CA ARG A 249 -2.91 17.88 7.99
C ARG A 249 -3.48 16.47 7.83
N ILE A 250 -4.38 16.14 8.75
CA ILE A 250 -5.26 14.97 8.64
C ILE A 250 -6.51 15.36 7.83
N LEU A 251 -6.98 14.44 6.97
CA LEU A 251 -8.16 14.60 6.12
C LEU A 251 -9.37 13.81 6.66
N GLY A 252 -9.13 12.88 7.58
CA GLY A 252 -10.13 12.01 8.15
C GLY A 252 -9.57 10.61 8.36
N GLY A 253 -10.46 9.63 8.36
CA GLY A 253 -10.09 8.22 8.51
C GLY A 253 -11.18 7.38 9.14
N SER A 254 -10.84 6.14 9.46
CA SER A 254 -11.69 5.25 10.25
C SER A 254 -10.88 4.49 11.29
N TRP A 255 -11.56 3.96 12.31
CA TRP A 255 -10.97 3.08 13.29
C TRP A 255 -11.81 1.83 13.48
N ASP A 256 -11.19 0.67 13.66
CA ASP A 256 -11.87 -0.58 14.00
C ASP A 256 -11.04 -1.35 15.02
N GLY A 257 -11.53 -1.39 16.26
CA GLY A 257 -10.83 -2.03 17.37
C GLY A 257 -9.45 -1.40 17.65
N ASP A 258 -8.39 -2.13 17.34
CA ASP A 258 -7.00 -1.73 17.51
C ASP A 258 -6.36 -1.20 16.22
N VAL A 259 -7.09 -1.11 15.11
CA VAL A 259 -6.58 -0.59 13.84
C VAL A 259 -7.18 0.78 13.54
N ALA A 260 -6.36 1.70 13.03
CA ALA A 260 -6.83 2.98 12.53
C ALA A 260 -6.23 3.25 11.14
N TRP A 261 -7.06 3.76 10.23
CA TRP A 261 -6.65 4.24 8.91
C TRP A 261 -6.79 5.75 8.89
N ILE A 262 -5.67 6.45 8.74
CA ILE A 262 -5.60 7.91 8.81
C ILE A 262 -5.29 8.46 7.43
N ASP A 263 -6.24 9.18 6.85
CA ASP A 263 -6.02 9.88 5.59
C ASP A 263 -5.36 11.22 5.86
N PHE A 264 -4.36 11.57 5.06
CA PHE A 264 -3.57 12.77 5.27
C PHE A 264 -3.22 13.50 3.97
N ALA A 265 -2.85 14.77 4.12
CA ALA A 265 -2.21 15.57 3.08
C ALA A 265 -0.91 16.17 3.61
N GLY A 266 0.07 16.30 2.73
CA GLY A 266 1.38 16.81 3.08
C GLY A 266 2.30 16.94 1.89
N SER A 267 3.60 16.71 2.11
CA SER A 267 4.60 16.59 1.04
C SER A 267 5.44 15.32 1.18
N ASP A 268 5.98 14.84 0.06
CA ASP A 268 6.91 13.71 0.03
C ASP A 268 8.17 13.95 0.88
N GLY A 269 8.45 15.21 1.22
CA GLY A 269 9.59 15.65 1.99
C GLY A 269 10.93 15.51 1.26
N ALA A 270 10.91 15.09 -0.01
CA ALA A 270 12.09 15.04 -0.85
C ALA A 270 12.50 16.45 -1.30
N ILE A 271 13.55 16.54 -2.12
CA ILE A 271 14.14 17.79 -2.61
C ILE A 271 13.10 18.72 -3.25
N ALA A 272 12.06 18.15 -3.87
CA ALA A 272 11.02 18.91 -4.58
C ALA A 272 9.81 19.29 -3.70
N HIS A 273 9.68 18.72 -2.49
CA HIS A 273 8.52 18.91 -1.59
C HIS A 273 7.17 18.79 -2.32
N GLU A 274 7.05 17.78 -3.18
CA GLU A 274 5.83 17.60 -3.97
C GLU A 274 4.66 17.30 -3.05
N ALA A 275 3.53 17.96 -3.30
CA ALA A 275 2.33 17.75 -2.51
C ALA A 275 1.86 16.30 -2.69
N VAL A 276 1.54 15.63 -1.60
CA VAL A 276 1.04 14.25 -1.60
C VAL A 276 -0.22 14.14 -0.75
N THR A 277 -1.05 13.17 -1.09
CA THR A 277 -2.09 12.65 -0.20
C THR A 277 -1.78 11.19 0.11
N GLY A 278 -2.31 10.64 1.19
CA GLY A 278 -2.02 9.26 1.52
C GLY A 278 -2.86 8.73 2.66
N THR A 279 -2.58 7.47 3.00
CA THR A 279 -3.20 6.80 4.13
C THR A 279 -2.13 6.13 4.97
N ALA A 280 -2.19 6.33 6.28
CA ALA A 280 -1.38 5.60 7.24
C ALA A 280 -2.25 4.57 7.97
N VAL A 281 -1.77 3.32 8.03
CA VAL A 281 -2.37 2.24 8.81
C VAL A 281 -1.63 2.16 10.14
N LEU A 282 -2.35 2.40 11.23
CA LEU A 282 -1.82 2.36 12.60
C LEU A 282 -2.44 1.20 13.36
N HIS A 283 -1.66 0.62 14.27
CA HIS A 283 -2.09 -0.43 15.17
C HIS A 283 -1.86 -0.02 16.63
N ARG A 284 -2.83 -0.30 17.49
CA ARG A 284 -2.79 -0.05 18.93
C ARG A 284 -2.47 -1.32 19.69
N ASP A 285 -1.35 -1.34 20.41
CA ASP A 285 -1.03 -2.46 21.27
C ASP A 285 -1.98 -2.54 22.49
N ARG A 286 -1.90 -3.64 23.25
CA ARG A 286 -2.70 -3.83 24.48
C ARG A 286 -2.41 -2.81 25.60
N ARG A 287 -1.31 -2.07 25.50
CA ARG A 287 -0.93 -1.00 26.44
C ARG A 287 -1.40 0.37 25.95
N GLY A 288 -2.06 0.41 24.79
CA GLY A 288 -2.61 1.62 24.21
C GLY A 288 -1.64 2.39 23.31
N HIS A 289 -0.43 1.87 23.04
CA HIS A 289 0.54 2.55 22.18
C HIS A 289 0.22 2.34 20.71
N TRP A 290 0.30 3.42 19.95
CA TRP A 290 0.19 3.37 18.50
C TRP A 290 1.54 3.06 17.86
N SER A 291 1.51 2.25 16.81
CA SER A 291 2.63 1.99 15.92
C SER A 291 2.16 2.09 14.47
N MET A 292 3.00 2.65 13.60
CA MET A 292 2.72 2.71 12.16
C MET A 292 3.05 1.36 11.54
N VAL A 293 2.04 0.72 10.96
CA VAL A 293 2.17 -0.55 10.24
C VAL A 293 2.55 -0.28 8.79
N ARG A 294 1.89 0.70 8.18
CA ARG A 294 2.05 1.05 6.77
C ARG A 294 1.75 2.53 6.55
N ILE A 295 2.39 3.11 5.55
CA ILE A 295 2.07 4.45 5.05
C ILE A 295 2.21 4.44 3.54
N ASP A 296 1.12 4.76 2.86
CA ASP A 296 1.06 4.82 1.41
C ASP A 296 0.82 6.26 0.98
N THR A 297 1.64 6.76 0.05
CA THR A 297 1.47 8.07 -0.56
C THR A 297 0.95 7.92 -1.98
N ARG A 298 0.21 8.94 -2.42
CA ARG A 298 -0.33 9.06 -3.76
C ARG A 298 -0.10 10.48 -4.25
N GLU A 299 0.18 10.59 -5.54
CA GLU A 299 0.09 11.88 -6.21
C GLU A 299 -1.33 12.42 -6.07
N PRO A 300 -1.50 13.72 -5.79
CA PRO A 300 -2.81 14.33 -5.73
C PRO A 300 -3.47 14.13 -7.08
N SER A 301 -4.58 13.39 -7.10
CA SER A 301 -5.35 13.13 -8.32
C SER A 301 -5.55 14.46 -9.06
N ALA A 302 -5.20 14.49 -10.36
CA ALA A 302 -5.18 15.70 -11.19
C ALA A 302 -6.48 16.54 -11.16
N GLN A 303 -7.58 15.98 -10.65
CA GLN A 303 -8.83 16.69 -10.36
C GLN A 303 -8.65 17.91 -9.44
N VAL A 304 -7.69 17.93 -8.51
CA VAL A 304 -7.48 19.10 -7.62
C VAL A 304 -6.82 20.28 -8.37
N HIS A 305 -6.14 20.04 -9.49
CA HIS A 305 -5.55 21.11 -10.30
C HIS A 305 -6.56 21.85 -11.19
N ALA A 306 -7.73 21.27 -11.45
CA ALA A 306 -8.78 21.92 -12.24
C ALA A 306 -9.44 23.11 -11.49
N ASP A 307 -9.46 23.07 -10.16
CA ASP A 307 -10.14 24.10 -9.35
C ASP A 307 -9.27 25.33 -9.09
N ARG A 308 -7.94 25.23 -9.23
CA ARG A 308 -7.01 26.36 -9.04
C ARG A 308 -6.71 27.15 -10.32
N SER A 309 -6.91 26.59 -11.51
CA SER A 309 -6.61 27.28 -12.77
C SER A 309 -7.69 28.25 -13.23
N ASN A 310 -8.90 28.22 -12.65
CA ASN A 310 -10.01 29.10 -13.03
C ASN A 310 -10.11 30.43 -12.24
N THR A 311 -9.20 30.70 -11.29
CA THR A 311 -9.26 31.91 -10.45
C THR A 311 -8.06 32.85 -10.64
N ILE A 312 -7.31 32.72 -11.74
CA ILE A 312 -6.27 33.70 -12.12
C ILE A 312 -6.74 34.52 -13.32
N ASP A 313 -7.37 35.64 -12.97
CA ASP A 313 -7.17 36.96 -13.56
C ASP A 313 -7.39 37.14 -15.08
N ARG A 314 -8.66 37.33 -15.47
CA ARG A 314 -9.06 37.95 -16.76
C ARG A 314 -9.06 39.48 -16.70
N SER A 315 -8.07 40.11 -16.05
CA SER A 315 -8.00 41.57 -15.91
C SER A 315 -6.67 42.18 -16.39
N ALA A 316 -6.12 41.73 -17.52
CA ALA A 316 -5.05 42.46 -18.18
C ALA A 316 -5.04 42.24 -19.70
N LYS A 317 -6.01 42.85 -20.39
CA LYS A 317 -5.92 43.10 -21.82
C LYS A 317 -5.36 44.52 -21.98
N LYS A 318 -4.17 44.68 -22.56
CA LYS A 318 -3.79 45.73 -23.56
C LYS A 318 -2.28 46.06 -23.55
N LYS A 319 -1.70 46.10 -24.77
CA LYS A 319 -0.36 46.57 -25.21
C LYS A 319 0.79 45.58 -24.92
N GLU A 320 1.75 45.34 -25.80
CA GLU A 320 2.16 45.96 -27.06
C GLU A 320 3.07 44.98 -27.83
N SER A 321 3.29 45.30 -29.09
CA SER A 321 4.13 44.63 -30.09
C SER A 321 5.62 44.57 -29.76
N GLY A 322 6.33 43.58 -30.30
CA GLY A 322 7.79 43.66 -30.50
C GLY A 322 8.38 42.39 -31.08
N GLY A 323 8.67 42.40 -32.38
CA GLY A 323 9.40 41.34 -33.06
C GLY A 323 10.87 41.28 -32.63
N GLY A 324 11.46 40.09 -32.73
CA GLY A 324 12.87 39.85 -32.43
C GLY A 324 13.35 38.55 -33.05
N THR A 325 14.09 38.71 -34.13
CA THR A 325 14.76 37.69 -34.94
C THR A 325 15.90 36.99 -34.19
N GLY A 326 16.00 35.67 -34.39
CA GLY A 326 17.24 34.91 -34.62
C GLY A 326 18.35 34.94 -33.56
N ARG A 327 18.65 33.76 -32.99
CA ARG A 327 20.04 33.37 -32.71
C ARG A 327 20.19 31.86 -32.64
N GLU A 328 21.16 31.38 -33.42
CA GLU A 328 21.63 30.01 -33.56
C GLU A 328 22.10 29.42 -32.22
N GLY A 329 21.81 28.13 -32.04
CA GLY A 329 22.19 27.36 -30.88
C GLY A 329 23.71 27.15 -30.78
N ILE A 330 24.24 27.46 -29.60
CA ILE A 330 25.61 27.13 -29.19
C ILE A 330 25.58 25.70 -28.63
N PRO A 331 26.52 24.80 -28.99
CA PRO A 331 26.58 23.45 -28.42
C PRO A 331 26.87 23.51 -26.92
N GLY A 332 26.08 22.77 -26.14
CA GLY A 332 26.11 22.78 -24.68
C GLY A 332 27.42 22.27 -24.09
N SER A 333 28.01 23.05 -23.19
CA SER A 333 29.05 22.59 -22.27
C SER A 333 28.39 21.92 -21.05
N VAL A 334 28.76 20.68 -20.75
CA VAL A 334 28.41 20.04 -19.48
C VAL A 334 29.51 20.35 -18.48
N CYS A 335 29.16 21.00 -17.37
CA CYS A 335 30.08 21.26 -16.26
C CYS A 335 29.64 20.40 -15.07
N PHE A 336 30.57 19.63 -14.52
CA PHE A 336 30.34 18.83 -13.33
C PHE A 336 30.67 19.66 -12.09
N GLY A 337 29.75 19.70 -11.12
CA GLY A 337 29.99 20.29 -9.82
C GLY A 337 30.98 19.45 -8.99
N ARG A 338 31.56 20.07 -7.96
CA ARG A 338 32.64 19.56 -7.09
C ARG A 338 32.38 18.24 -6.32
N ASN A 339 31.26 17.56 -6.55
CA ASN A 339 30.83 16.39 -5.76
C ASN A 339 30.69 15.10 -6.59
N VAL A 340 31.30 15.01 -7.77
CA VAL A 340 31.28 13.78 -8.58
C VAL A 340 32.53 12.94 -8.27
N LEU A 341 32.29 11.72 -7.80
CA LEU A 341 33.31 10.70 -7.59
C LEU A 341 33.27 9.70 -8.75
N VAL A 342 34.41 9.46 -9.39
CA VAL A 342 34.58 8.36 -10.35
C VAL A 342 35.59 7.39 -9.75
N ASN A 343 35.19 6.14 -9.56
CA ASN A 343 36.00 5.11 -8.91
C ASN A 343 36.57 5.55 -7.54
N GLY A 344 35.76 6.23 -6.73
CA GLY A 344 36.13 6.65 -5.37
C GLY A 344 37.15 7.80 -5.30
N ARG A 345 37.44 8.48 -6.42
CA ARG A 345 38.33 9.66 -6.44
C ARG A 345 37.56 10.92 -6.85
N PRO A 346 37.79 12.06 -6.17
CA PRO A 346 37.21 13.34 -6.57
C PRO A 346 37.72 13.74 -7.95
N VAL A 347 36.81 14.05 -8.86
CA VAL A 347 37.14 14.59 -10.17
C VAL A 347 37.38 16.10 -10.01
N GLU A 348 38.51 16.60 -10.50
CA GLU A 348 38.76 18.04 -10.52
C GLU A 348 37.73 18.75 -11.42
N PRO A 349 37.16 19.89 -11.00
CA PRO A 349 36.17 20.58 -11.79
C PRO A 349 36.79 21.10 -13.09
N GLY A 350 36.29 20.60 -14.21
CA GLY A 350 36.64 21.05 -15.56
C GLY A 350 35.45 20.92 -16.50
N CYS A 351 35.26 21.90 -17.37
CA CYS A 351 34.24 21.81 -18.43
C CYS A 351 34.91 21.20 -19.68
N SER A 352 34.48 20.00 -20.06
CA SER A 352 34.94 19.34 -21.28
C SER A 352 34.14 19.86 -22.48
N LYS A 353 34.83 20.28 -23.54
CA LYS A 353 34.21 20.59 -24.83
C LYS A 353 34.05 19.27 -25.59
N SER A 354 32.82 18.76 -25.71
CA SER A 354 32.56 17.60 -26.55
C SER A 354 32.69 17.98 -28.03
N GLY A 355 33.80 17.59 -28.66
CA GLY A 355 33.97 17.71 -30.10
C GLY A 355 35.05 16.77 -30.61
N ARG A 356 34.61 15.79 -31.42
CA ARG A 356 35.40 14.98 -32.38
C ARG A 356 36.38 13.96 -31.79
N ASP A 357 36.73 12.85 -32.40
CA ASP A 357 36.40 12.17 -33.67
C ASP A 357 36.72 10.68 -33.40
N LEU A 358 35.82 9.74 -33.74
CA LEU A 358 36.20 8.33 -33.84
C LEU A 358 36.73 8.10 -35.26
N GLN A 359 38.05 8.20 -35.43
CA GLN A 359 38.77 7.60 -36.54
C GLN A 359 39.66 6.46 -36.02
N GLY A 360 39.66 5.36 -36.75
CA GLY A 360 40.20 4.07 -36.34
C GLY A 360 41.73 3.93 -36.42
N GLY A 361 42.16 2.72 -36.10
CA GLY A 361 43.50 2.19 -36.30
C GLY A 361 43.62 0.80 -35.69
N ASP A 362 43.74 -0.19 -36.57
CA ASP A 362 44.22 -1.58 -36.48
C ASP A 362 43.86 -2.51 -35.30
#